data_AF-A0A101WFY4-F1
#
_entry.id   AF-A0A101WFY4-F1
#
_cell.length_a   1.000
_cell.length_b   1.000
_cell.length_c   1.000
_cell.angle_alpha   90.00
_cell.angle_beta   90.00
_cell.angle_gamma   90.00
#
_symmetry.space_group_name_H-M   'P 1'
#
loop_
_entity.id
_entity.type
_entity.pdbx_description
1 polymer ?
#
loop_
_entity_poly.entity_id
_entity_poly.type
_entity_poly.pdbx_seq_one_letter_code
_entity_poly.pdbx_strand_id
1 'polypeptide(L)'
;MVKWITVLVVEPGKDPDVRELPNNLKAFEITIQGSIETVESIRSGCLIVYDGNQTLAQKPIKRADIKGTFILIRVDHSDPISLSDVDIDILSEVYK
;
A
#
# COMPACT_ATOMS: atom_id res chain seq x y z
N MET A 1 1.05 23.70 1.87
CA MET A 1 1.50 22.75 2.91
C MET A 1 1.22 21.36 2.38
N VAL A 2 2.19 20.45 2.36
CA VAL A 2 2.00 19.09 1.86
C VAL A 2 1.33 18.27 2.96
N LYS A 3 0.21 17.61 2.66
CA LYS A 3 -0.48 16.67 3.58
C LYS A 3 0.35 15.40 3.66
N TRP A 4 0.62 14.90 4.85
CA TRP A 4 1.33 13.63 5.10
C TRP A 4 0.34 12.58 5.58
N ILE A 5 0.58 11.32 5.23
CA ILE A 5 -0.23 10.19 5.66
C ILE A 5 0.66 9.04 6.14
N THR A 6 0.14 8.28 7.10
CA THR A 6 0.74 7.04 7.59
C THR A 6 0.34 5.89 6.69
N VAL A 7 1.31 5.13 6.20
CA VAL A 7 1.14 3.99 5.30
C VAL A 7 1.97 2.80 5.80
N LEU A 8 1.68 1.61 5.28
CA LEU A 8 2.58 0.47 5.40
C LEU A 8 3.32 0.26 4.08
N VAL A 9 4.64 0.19 4.13
CA VAL A 9 5.49 -0.13 2.98
C VAL A 9 6.01 -1.55 3.14
N VAL A 10 5.84 -2.36 2.11
CA VAL A 10 6.26 -3.76 2.13
C VAL A 10 7.29 -3.98 1.04
N GLU A 11 8.52 -4.23 1.45
CA GLU A 11 9.66 -4.48 0.57
C GLU A 11 9.88 -5.99 0.35
N PRO A 12 10.58 -6.41 -0.72
CA PRO A 12 10.94 -7.81 -0.92
C PRO A 12 11.74 -8.41 0.25
N GLY A 13 11.21 -9.48 0.85
CA GLY A 13 11.87 -10.22 1.91
C GLY A 13 11.95 -9.50 3.26
N LYS A 14 11.14 -8.45 3.47
CA LYS A 14 11.05 -7.72 4.73
C LYS A 14 9.62 -7.69 5.25
N ASP A 15 9.50 -7.64 6.56
CA ASP A 15 8.24 -7.36 7.25
C ASP A 15 7.71 -5.96 6.84
N PRO A 16 6.38 -5.75 6.84
CA PRO A 16 5.77 -4.45 6.63
C PRO A 16 6.33 -3.38 7.57
N ASP A 17 6.61 -2.20 7.02
CA ASP A 17 7.20 -1.06 7.73
C ASP A 17 6.26 0.13 7.72
N VAL A 18 5.99 0.71 8.89
CA VAL A 18 5.11 1.89 9.02
C VAL A 18 5.92 3.13 8.63
N ARG A 19 5.46 3.85 7.61
CA ARG A 19 6.12 5.08 7.13
C ARG A 19 5.14 6.22 6.98
N GLU A 20 5.62 7.44 7.18
CA GLU A 20 4.93 8.65 6.73
C GLU A 20 5.38 9.01 5.31
N LEU A 21 4.40 9.22 4.41
CA LEU A 21 4.66 9.68 3.06
C LEU A 21 3.86 10.95 2.76
N PRO A 22 4.39 11.84 1.90
CA PRO A 22 3.59 12.88 1.27
C PRO A 22 2.37 12.26 0.57
N ASN A 23 1.19 12.79 0.83
CA ASN A 23 -0.03 12.36 0.17
C ASN A 23 -0.11 12.96 -1.23
N ASN A 24 0.69 12.41 -2.14
CA ASN A 24 0.63 12.70 -3.56
C ASN A 24 1.16 11.52 -4.37
N LEU A 25 0.72 11.48 -5.63
CA LEU A 25 1.06 10.42 -6.57
C LEU A 25 2.58 10.23 -6.71
N LYS A 26 3.35 11.32 -6.77
CA LYS A 26 4.79 11.27 -7.03
C LYS A 26 5.55 10.56 -5.91
N ALA A 27 5.18 10.77 -4.66
CA ALA A 27 5.79 10.08 -3.53
C ALA A 27 5.54 8.58 -3.57
N PHE A 28 4.33 8.17 -3.98
CA PHE A 28 4.00 6.75 -4.14
C PHE A 28 4.78 6.13 -5.30
N GLU A 29 4.86 6.77 -6.47
CA GLU A 29 5.63 6.30 -7.64
C GLU A 29 7.10 6.06 -7.28
N ILE A 30 7.72 7.01 -6.58
CA ILE A 30 9.12 6.92 -6.15
C ILE A 30 9.31 5.73 -5.19
N THR A 31 8.35 5.51 -4.29
CA THR A 31 8.42 4.45 -3.29
C THR A 31 8.28 3.05 -3.92
N ILE A 32 7.35 2.87 -4.86
CA ILE A 32 7.14 1.58 -5.55
C ILE A 32 8.09 1.37 -6.74
N GLN A 33 8.79 2.43 -7.18
CA GLN A 33 9.69 2.45 -8.34
C GLN A 33 9.03 2.02 -9.66
N GLY A 34 7.81 2.49 -9.92
CA GLY A 34 7.03 2.04 -11.07
C GLY A 34 5.80 2.87 -11.36
N SER A 35 4.99 2.37 -12.29
CA SER A 35 3.69 2.97 -12.62
C SER A 35 2.70 2.61 -11.53
N ILE A 36 1.90 3.57 -11.05
CA ILE A 36 0.93 3.28 -9.99
C ILE A 36 -0.27 2.53 -10.54
N GLU A 37 -0.53 1.38 -9.95
CA GLU A 37 -1.83 0.70 -9.99
C GLU A 37 -2.34 0.47 -8.57
N THR A 38 -3.66 0.32 -8.44
CA THR A 38 -4.28 0.04 -7.14
C THR A 38 -5.24 -1.14 -7.20
N VAL A 39 -5.25 -1.93 -6.13
CA VAL A 39 -6.20 -3.02 -5.94
C VAL A 39 -6.69 -3.04 -4.50
N GLU A 40 -7.92 -3.49 -4.28
CA GLU A 40 -8.45 -3.67 -2.93
C GLU A 40 -7.61 -4.66 -2.13
N SER A 41 -7.26 -4.28 -0.91
CA SER A 41 -6.70 -5.22 0.06
C SER A 41 -7.80 -6.09 0.69
N ILE A 42 -7.39 -7.02 1.53
CA ILE A 42 -8.31 -7.80 2.37
C ILE A 42 -9.07 -6.95 3.42
N ARG A 43 -8.59 -5.74 3.72
CA ARG A 43 -9.21 -4.82 4.68
C ARG A 43 -10.06 -3.80 3.93
N SER A 44 -11.36 -3.76 4.25
CA SER A 44 -12.30 -2.81 3.63
C SER A 44 -11.82 -1.36 3.81
N GLY A 45 -11.92 -0.59 2.73
CA GLY A 45 -11.43 0.80 2.67
C GLY A 45 -9.91 0.94 2.55
N CYS A 46 -9.16 -0.17 2.44
CA CYS A 46 -7.72 -0.13 2.24
C CYS A 46 -7.33 -0.69 0.87
N LEU A 47 -6.37 -0.02 0.22
CA LEU A 47 -5.86 -0.36 -1.10
C LEU A 47 -4.39 -0.74 -1.02
N ILE A 48 -3.97 -1.62 -1.92
CA ILE A 48 -2.58 -1.91 -2.24
C ILE A 48 -2.21 -1.04 -3.45
N VAL A 49 -1.19 -0.21 -3.29
CA VAL A 49 -0.55 0.57 -4.35
C VAL A 49 0.71 -0.15 -4.78
N TYR A 50 0.79 -0.59 -6.03
CA TYR A 50 1.87 -1.44 -6.54
C TYR A 50 2.30 -1.02 -7.95
N ASP A 51 3.40 -1.59 -8.43
CA ASP A 51 3.88 -1.36 -9.80
C ASP A 51 2.99 -2.05 -10.84
N GLY A 52 2.25 -1.24 -11.59
CA GLY A 52 1.29 -1.65 -12.62
C GLY A 52 1.87 -2.39 -13.82
N ASN A 53 3.20 -2.44 -13.97
CA ASN A 53 3.83 -3.32 -14.96
C ASN A 53 3.65 -4.81 -14.64
N GLN A 54 3.12 -5.14 -13.46
CA GLN A 54 2.85 -6.49 -13.00
C GLN A 54 1.36 -6.78 -13.02
N THR A 55 0.95 -7.81 -13.75
CA THR A 55 -0.45 -8.26 -13.74
C THR A 55 -0.72 -9.10 -12.50
N LEU A 56 -1.68 -8.68 -11.68
CA LEU A 56 -2.18 -9.44 -10.55
C LEU A 56 -3.40 -10.27 -11.00
N ALA A 57 -3.28 -11.59 -10.95
CA ALA A 57 -4.24 -12.50 -11.60
C ALA A 57 -5.43 -12.93 -10.73
N GLN A 58 -5.41 -12.70 -9.41
CA GLN A 58 -6.36 -13.33 -8.47
C GLN A 58 -6.73 -12.38 -7.32
N LYS A 59 -7.97 -12.46 -6.81
CA LYS A 59 -8.39 -11.84 -5.53
C LYS A 59 -8.81 -12.95 -4.56
N PRO A 60 -8.51 -12.85 -3.24
CA PRO A 60 -7.77 -11.77 -2.58
C PRO A 60 -6.26 -11.82 -2.86
N ILE A 61 -5.64 -10.64 -2.94
CA ILE A 61 -4.19 -10.49 -3.19
C ILE A 61 -3.40 -10.77 -1.92
N LYS A 62 -2.47 -11.72 -1.99
CA LYS A 62 -1.51 -12.04 -0.93
C LYS A 62 -0.17 -11.35 -1.19
N ARG A 63 0.66 -11.25 -0.15
CA ARG A 63 2.04 -10.76 -0.24
C ARG A 63 2.83 -11.41 -1.38
N ALA A 64 2.73 -12.73 -1.53
CA ALA A 64 3.48 -13.52 -2.51
C ALA A 64 3.07 -13.23 -3.97
N ASP A 65 1.89 -12.64 -4.20
CA ASP A 65 1.39 -12.33 -5.53
C ASP A 65 2.02 -11.04 -6.10
N ILE A 66 2.58 -10.18 -5.24
CA ILE A 66 3.15 -8.88 -5.62
C ILE A 66 4.68 -8.97 -5.62
N LYS A 67 5.32 -8.74 -6.76
CA LYS A 67 6.79 -8.64 -6.82
C LYS A 67 7.21 -7.20 -6.56
N GLY A 68 8.34 -7.03 -5.88
CA GLY A 68 8.86 -5.70 -5.57
C GLY A 68 8.19 -5.07 -4.35
N THR A 69 8.28 -3.74 -4.29
CA THR A 69 7.77 -2.91 -3.20
C THR A 69 6.35 -2.47 -3.49
N PHE A 70 5.48 -2.50 -2.47
CA PHE A 70 4.14 -1.93 -2.54
C PHE A 70 3.80 -1.17 -1.26
N ILE A 71 2.76 -0.35 -1.34
CA ILE A 71 2.28 0.48 -0.23
C ILE A 71 0.83 0.08 0.07
N LEU A 72 0.49 -0.03 1.34
CA LEU A 72 -0.89 -0.16 1.79
C LEU A 72 -1.37 1.20 2.32
N ILE A 73 -2.51 1.66 1.81
CA ILE A 73 -3.12 2.93 2.17
C ILE A 73 -4.59 2.72 2.56
N ARG A 74 -5.13 3.62 3.39
CA ARG A 74 -6.58 3.76 3.54
C ARG A 74 -7.09 4.85 2.61
N VAL A 75 -8.28 4.65 2.07
CA VAL A 75 -9.01 5.65 1.28
C VAL A 75 -10.31 6.02 1.99
N ASP A 76 -10.59 7.31 2.01
CA ASP A 76 -11.90 7.84 2.36
C ASP A 76 -12.51 8.46 1.10
N HIS A 77 -13.60 7.85 0.60
CA HIS A 77 -14.14 8.07 -0.74
C HIS A 77 -13.10 7.82 -1.86
N SER A 78 -12.31 8.84 -2.19
CA SER A 78 -11.23 8.80 -3.19
C SER A 78 -9.89 9.30 -2.67
N ASP A 79 -9.86 9.83 -1.45
CA ASP A 79 -8.68 10.50 -0.92
C ASP A 79 -7.88 9.55 -0.02
N PRO A 80 -6.57 9.37 -0.28
CA PRO A 80 -5.72 8.65 0.66
C PRO A 80 -5.69 9.37 2.01
N ILE A 81 -5.86 8.60 3.08
CA ILE A 81 -5.76 9.05 4.46
C ILE A 81 -4.82 8.12 5.22
N SER A 82 -4.36 8.55 6.40
CA SER A 82 -3.53 7.71 7.26
C SER A 82 -4.27 6.41 7.61
N LEU A 83 -3.52 5.31 7.61
CA LEU A 83 -3.97 4.07 8.24
C LEU A 83 -4.26 4.32 9.72
N SER A 84 -5.32 3.69 10.22
CA SER A 84 -5.55 3.61 11.67
C SER A 84 -4.66 2.54 12.29
N ASP A 85 -4.44 2.59 13.60
CA ASP A 85 -3.69 1.56 14.33
C ASP A 85 -4.27 0.15 14.08
N VAL A 86 -5.60 0.03 14.02
CA VAL A 86 -6.28 -1.23 13.70
C VAL A 86 -5.99 -1.71 12.29
N ASP A 87 -5.89 -0.81 11.31
CA ASP A 87 -5.50 -1.21 9.96
C ASP A 87 -4.05 -1.64 9.92
N ILE A 88 -3.16 -0.93 10.62
CA ILE A 88 -1.74 -1.26 10.71
C ILE A 88 -1.56 -2.66 11.31
N ASP A 89 -2.19 -2.96 12.44
CA ASP A 89 -2.09 -4.26 13.12
C ASP A 89 -2.54 -5.41 12.20
N ILE A 90 -3.71 -5.27 11.57
CA ILE A 90 -4.27 -6.31 10.70
C ILE A 90 -3.42 -6.50 9.44
N LEU A 91 -3.07 -5.41 8.77
CA LEU A 91 -2.35 -5.47 7.50
C LEU A 91 -0.90 -5.91 7.68
N SER A 92 -0.25 -5.52 8.79
CA SER A 92 1.12 -5.97 9.09
C SER A 92 1.20 -7.48 9.28
N GLU A 93 0.20 -8.08 9.93
CA GLU A 93 0.15 -9.54 10.10
C GLU A 93 -0.13 -10.26 8.78
N VAL A 94 -1.03 -9.72 7.94
CA VAL A 94 -1.44 -10.39 6.70
C VAL A 94 -0.41 -10.28 5.58
N TYR A 95 0.38 -9.20 5.55
CA TYR A 95 1.37 -8.94 4.50
C TYR A 95 2.82 -9.14 4.95
N LYS A 96 3.04 -9.77 6.10
CA LYS A 96 4.33 -10.33 6.52
C LYS A 96 4.84 -11.38 5.52
#